data_AF-A0A8H7BQV1-F1
#
_entry.id   AF-A0A8H7BQV1-F1
#
_cell.length_a   1.000
_cell.length_b   1.000
_cell.length_c   1.000
_cell.angle_alpha   90.00
_cell.angle_beta   90.00
_cell.angle_gamma   90.00
#
_symmetry.space_group_name_H-M   'P 1'
#
loop_
_entity.id
_entity.type
_entity.pdbx_description
1 polymer ?
#
loop_
_entity_poly.entity_id
_entity_poly.type
_entity_poly.pdbx_seq_one_letter_code
_entity_poly.pdbx_strand_id
1 'polypeptide(L)'
;MASVILVYLTSTSLQRHEGLPVINQILNWLIVAVSSALPFVYRGSADEDYQARLLLICLAFAPPMILLSISYEVLFYVCFCGTALLWLELERSLYMENHVPGIRCLQASDWRAVVLFIFFLNVAFFGTGNVASLASFSLGSVYRFVTIFNPFLMGTLLIAKVLIPFFVISAVLGVLGVSLNLPSFGLLLAVMSITDVQTINFFYFVRDYGSWLEIGTSISHFCIAELFIIFTIILSLLSKLLVGHLSLSDSILVMNPKQPKIA
;
A
#
# COMPACT_ATOMS: atom_id res chain seq x y z
N MET A 1 16.60 -11.74 -3.61
CA MET A 1 17.50 -12.58 -4.45
C MET A 1 16.81 -13.83 -4.97
N ALA A 2 16.25 -14.71 -4.13
CA ALA A 2 15.56 -15.93 -4.57
C ALA A 2 14.41 -15.66 -5.57
N SER A 3 13.57 -14.65 -5.32
CA SER A 3 12.48 -14.26 -6.24
C SER A 3 12.98 -13.86 -7.64
N VAL A 4 14.07 -13.11 -7.73
CA VAL A 4 14.67 -12.68 -9.01
C VAL A 4 15.19 -13.88 -9.79
N ILE A 5 15.87 -14.81 -9.11
CA ILE A 5 16.38 -16.05 -9.72
C ILE A 5 15.21 -16.88 -10.25
N LEU A 6 14.13 -17.03 -9.48
CA LEU A 6 12.95 -17.77 -9.92
C LEU A 6 12.24 -17.13 -11.10
N VAL A 7 12.16 -15.80 -11.16
CA VAL A 7 11.65 -15.10 -12.35
C VAL A 7 12.51 -15.43 -13.56
N TYR A 8 13.84 -15.35 -13.44
CA TYR A 8 14.76 -15.64 -14.53
C TYR A 8 14.65 -17.10 -15.01
N LEU A 9 14.68 -18.07 -14.09
CA LEU A 9 14.58 -19.50 -14.39
C LEU A 9 13.24 -19.83 -15.05
N THR A 10 12.15 -19.34 -14.48
CA THR A 10 10.79 -19.60 -14.98
C THR A 10 10.56 -18.94 -16.33
N SER A 11 11.02 -17.70 -16.52
CA SER A 11 10.92 -17.00 -17.80
C SER A 11 11.72 -17.70 -18.89
N THR A 12 12.92 -18.20 -18.57
CA THR A 12 13.77 -18.92 -19.54
C THR A 12 13.14 -20.24 -19.95
N SER A 13 12.57 -21.00 -19.01
CA SER A 13 11.89 -22.28 -19.29
C SER A 13 10.63 -22.09 -20.13
N LEU A 14 9.83 -21.04 -19.83
CA LEU A 14 8.66 -20.66 -20.64
C LEU A 14 9.05 -20.24 -22.06
N GLN A 15 10.15 -19.50 -22.23
CA GLN A 15 10.67 -19.12 -23.55
C GLN A 15 11.16 -20.32 -24.37
N ARG A 16 11.66 -21.37 -23.71
CA ARG A 16 12.10 -22.62 -24.35
C ARG A 16 10.95 -23.60 -24.63
N HIS A 17 9.70 -23.22 -24.31
CA HIS A 17 8.53 -24.10 -24.40
C HIS A 17 8.64 -25.41 -23.60
N GLU A 18 9.48 -25.44 -22.57
CA GLU A 18 9.66 -26.61 -21.68
C GLU A 18 8.53 -26.73 -20.63
N GLY A 19 7.59 -25.78 -20.63
CA GLY A 19 6.48 -25.72 -19.67
C GLY A 19 6.85 -25.00 -18.38
N LEU A 20 6.01 -25.16 -17.35
CA LEU A 20 6.27 -24.60 -16.01
C LEU A 20 6.87 -25.68 -15.11
N PRO A 21 8.14 -25.54 -14.67
CA PRO A 21 8.73 -26.50 -13.75
C PRO A 21 7.98 -26.53 -12.41
N VAL A 22 7.57 -27.73 -11.97
CA VAL A 22 6.78 -27.93 -10.75
C VAL A 22 7.51 -27.37 -9.51
N ILE A 23 8.83 -27.53 -9.44
CA ILE A 23 9.65 -27.01 -8.34
C ILE A 23 9.55 -25.48 -8.28
N ASN A 24 9.68 -24.80 -9.42
CA ASN A 24 9.57 -23.33 -9.48
C ASN A 24 8.17 -22.88 -9.09
N GLN A 25 7.13 -23.59 -9.53
CA GLN A 25 5.75 -23.30 -9.18
C GLN A 25 5.53 -23.36 -7.66
N ILE A 26 5.99 -24.41 -7.00
CA ILE A 26 5.89 -24.57 -5.54
C ILE A 26 6.64 -23.45 -4.82
N LEU A 27 7.87 -23.15 -5.26
CA LEU A 27 8.69 -22.09 -4.66
C LEU A 27 8.06 -20.70 -4.83
N ASN A 28 7.47 -20.41 -5.99
CA ASN A 28 6.77 -19.15 -6.24
C ASN A 28 5.60 -18.97 -5.26
N TRP A 29 4.77 -20.00 -5.09
CA TRP A 29 3.66 -19.98 -4.13
C TRP A 29 4.14 -19.82 -2.69
N LEU A 30 5.19 -20.55 -2.30
CA LEU A 30 5.76 -20.47 -0.96
C LEU A 30 6.30 -19.08 -0.67
N ILE A 31 7.05 -18.48 -1.60
CA ILE A 31 7.60 -17.13 -1.43
C ILE A 31 6.48 -16.10 -1.30
N VAL A 32 5.45 -16.15 -2.15
CA VAL A 32 4.32 -15.21 -2.05
C VAL A 32 3.61 -15.36 -0.71
N ALA A 33 3.30 -16.58 -0.28
CA ALA A 33 2.60 -16.84 0.97
C ALA A 33 3.42 -16.39 2.20
N VAL A 34 4.67 -16.84 2.29
CA VAL A 34 5.54 -16.55 3.44
C VAL A 34 5.86 -15.06 3.52
N SER A 35 6.23 -14.43 2.41
CA SER A 35 6.63 -13.02 2.42
C SER A 35 5.44 -12.09 2.69
N SER A 36 4.25 -12.41 2.18
CA SER A 36 3.03 -11.62 2.44
C SER A 36 2.49 -11.82 3.86
N ALA A 37 2.72 -12.99 4.47
CA ALA A 37 2.32 -13.26 5.86
C ALA A 37 3.29 -12.63 6.89
N LEU A 38 4.56 -12.45 6.53
CA LEU A 38 5.61 -11.99 7.44
C LEU A 38 5.29 -10.68 8.18
N PRO A 39 4.76 -9.62 7.55
CA PRO A 39 4.37 -8.39 8.24
C PRO A 39 3.29 -8.58 9.32
N PHE A 40 2.45 -9.61 9.18
CA PHE A 40 1.35 -9.87 10.11
C PHE A 40 1.78 -10.79 11.25
N VAL A 41 2.64 -11.77 10.97
CA VAL A 41 3.12 -12.76 11.94
C VAL A 41 4.22 -12.19 12.82
N TYR A 42 5.27 -11.64 12.19
CA TYR A 42 6.33 -11.00 12.92
C TYR A 42 5.91 -9.56 13.16
N ARG A 43 5.40 -9.26 14.34
CA ARG A 43 4.99 -7.89 14.72
C ARG A 43 6.15 -7.05 15.23
N GLY A 44 7.27 -7.67 15.61
CA GLY A 44 8.39 -6.99 16.25
C GLY A 44 8.12 -6.68 17.72
N SER A 45 9.16 -6.38 18.48
CA SER A 45 9.01 -5.87 19.85
C SER A 45 8.48 -4.44 19.83
N ALA A 46 7.74 -4.03 20.87
CA ALA A 46 7.21 -2.66 20.97
C ALA A 46 8.30 -1.57 21.06
N ASP A 47 9.54 -1.97 21.35
CA ASP A 47 10.73 -1.11 21.44
C ASP A 47 11.56 -1.06 20.15
N GLU A 48 11.12 -1.74 19.07
CA GLU A 48 11.80 -1.64 17.78
C GLU A 48 11.55 -0.28 17.12
N ASP A 49 12.61 0.26 16.50
CA ASP A 49 12.53 1.48 15.71
C ASP A 49 11.44 1.37 14.64
N TYR A 50 10.50 2.32 14.60
CA TYR A 50 9.44 2.38 13.59
C TYR A 50 9.97 2.33 12.15
N GLN A 51 11.18 2.83 11.92
CA GLN A 51 11.87 2.78 10.61
C GLN A 51 12.18 1.34 10.22
N ALA A 52 12.72 0.54 11.14
CA ALA A 52 13.00 -0.87 10.91
C ALA A 52 11.72 -1.64 10.58
N ARG A 53 10.62 -1.34 11.30
CA ARG A 53 9.30 -1.91 11.02
C ARG A 53 8.80 -1.57 9.62
N LEU A 54 8.87 -0.31 9.21
CA LEU A 54 8.41 0.13 7.88
C LEU A 54 9.27 -0.46 6.76
N LEU A 55 10.59 -0.50 6.95
CA LEU A 55 11.52 -1.13 6.01
C LEU A 55 11.24 -2.63 5.88
N LEU A 56 10.97 -3.32 7.00
CA LEU A 56 10.56 -4.72 6.99
C LEU A 56 9.29 -4.93 6.18
N ILE A 57 8.27 -4.08 6.33
CA ILE A 57 7.04 -4.15 5.54
C ILE A 57 7.33 -3.95 4.05
N CYS A 58 8.11 -2.93 3.69
CA CYS A 58 8.51 -2.68 2.29
C CYS A 58 9.28 -3.85 1.70
N LEU A 59 10.20 -4.44 2.47
CA LEU A 59 11.04 -5.54 2.01
C LEU A 59 10.27 -6.87 1.95
N ALA A 60 9.32 -7.09 2.86
CA ALA A 60 8.48 -8.29 2.87
C ALA A 60 7.55 -8.36 1.66
N PHE A 61 7.06 -7.23 1.18
CA PHE A 61 6.23 -7.16 -0.02
C PHE A 61 7.01 -7.06 -1.34
N ALA A 62 8.34 -6.89 -1.28
CA ALA A 62 9.18 -6.85 -2.48
C ALA A 62 9.24 -8.20 -3.25
N PRO A 63 9.42 -9.38 -2.63
CA PRO A 63 9.40 -10.65 -3.36
C PRO A 63 8.08 -10.94 -4.09
N PRO A 64 6.89 -10.76 -3.47
CA PRO A 64 5.61 -10.84 -4.18
C PRO A 64 5.52 -9.87 -5.37
N MET A 65 5.95 -8.60 -5.20
CA MET A 65 5.97 -7.64 -6.31
C MET A 65 6.86 -8.08 -7.46
N ILE A 66 8.06 -8.58 -7.17
CA ILE A 66 9.01 -9.06 -8.18
C ILE A 66 8.41 -10.24 -8.96
N LEU A 67 7.79 -11.20 -8.26
CA LEU A 67 7.21 -12.39 -8.90
C LEU A 67 5.99 -12.06 -9.76
N LEU A 68 5.18 -11.07 -9.36
CA LEU A 68 3.95 -10.68 -10.07
C LEU A 68 4.13 -9.57 -11.09
N SER A 69 5.35 -9.06 -11.27
CA SER A 69 5.66 -7.94 -12.19
C SER A 69 6.56 -8.36 -13.36
N ILE A 70 6.46 -7.65 -14.49
CA ILE A 70 7.21 -8.00 -15.73
C ILE A 70 8.28 -6.94 -16.08
N SER A 71 8.17 -5.70 -15.61
CA SER A 71 9.04 -4.61 -16.07
C SER A 71 9.14 -3.47 -15.03
N TYR A 72 8.84 -2.24 -15.45
CA TYR A 72 8.95 -0.99 -14.68
C TYR A 72 8.18 -0.99 -13.36
N GLU A 73 7.18 -1.88 -13.20
CA GLU A 73 6.36 -1.98 -11.99
C GLU A 73 7.19 -2.26 -10.72
N VAL A 74 8.31 -2.98 -10.84
CA VAL A 74 9.23 -3.22 -9.71
C VAL A 74 9.98 -1.93 -9.35
N LEU A 75 10.43 -1.18 -10.35
CA LEU A 75 11.09 0.12 -10.14
C LEU A 75 10.10 1.12 -9.53
N PHE A 76 8.87 1.16 -10.05
CA PHE A 76 7.77 1.94 -9.48
C PHE A 76 7.60 1.61 -8.00
N TYR A 77 7.54 0.33 -7.62
CA TYR A 77 7.41 -0.07 -6.23
C TYR A 77 8.57 0.43 -5.34
N VAL A 78 9.82 0.29 -5.80
CA VAL A 78 10.99 0.78 -5.06
C VAL A 78 10.95 2.29 -4.89
N CYS A 79 10.67 3.04 -5.97
CA CYS A 79 10.53 4.49 -5.91
C CYS A 79 9.35 4.93 -5.03
N PHE A 80 8.23 4.22 -5.09
CA PHE A 80 7.05 4.47 -4.27
C PHE A 80 7.36 4.30 -2.78
N CYS A 81 7.99 3.17 -2.39
CA CYS A 81 8.42 2.95 -1.01
C CYS A 81 9.41 4.03 -0.55
N GLY A 82 10.45 4.31 -1.34
CA GLY A 82 11.45 5.32 -1.00
C GLY A 82 10.85 6.71 -0.81
N THR A 83 9.99 7.15 -1.73
CA THR A 83 9.33 8.46 -1.63
C THR A 83 8.32 8.54 -0.49
N ALA A 84 7.57 7.47 -0.20
CA ALA A 84 6.66 7.42 0.92
C ALA A 84 7.39 7.49 2.28
N LEU A 85 8.52 6.80 2.41
CA LEU A 85 9.35 6.86 3.63
C LEU A 85 10.02 8.23 3.80
N LEU A 86 10.55 8.81 2.72
CA LEU A 86 11.12 10.16 2.75
C LEU A 86 10.06 11.21 3.13
N TRP A 87 8.85 11.08 2.59
CA TRP A 87 7.74 11.94 2.97
C TRP A 87 7.41 11.84 4.46
N LEU A 88 7.36 10.62 5.01
CA LEU A 88 7.12 10.41 6.44
C LEU A 88 8.17 11.12 7.30
N GLU A 89 9.45 10.91 7.01
CA GLU A 89 10.55 11.55 7.76
C GLU A 89 10.49 13.07 7.68
N LEU A 90 10.17 13.61 6.50
CA LEU A 90 10.01 15.04 6.30
C LEU A 90 8.83 15.59 7.13
N GLU A 91 7.67 14.92 7.10
CA GLU A 91 6.49 15.33 7.87
C GLU A 91 6.78 15.32 9.38
N ARG A 92 7.49 14.29 9.85
CA ARG A 92 7.90 14.17 11.25
C ARG A 92 8.87 15.27 11.67
N SER A 93 9.88 15.56 10.86
CA SER A 93 10.87 16.60 11.17
C SER A 93 10.23 17.97 11.35
N LEU A 94 9.28 18.31 10.47
CA LEU A 94 8.52 19.58 10.53
C LEU A 94 7.58 19.65 11.73
N TYR A 95 7.03 18.51 12.16
CA TYR A 95 6.22 18.44 13.36
C TYR A 95 7.06 18.59 14.64
N MET A 96 8.23 17.96 14.70
CA MET A 96 9.11 18.04 15.87
C MET A 96 9.58 19.48 16.15
N GLU A 97 9.78 20.28 15.10
CA GLU A 97 10.13 21.70 15.23
C GLU A 97 9.04 22.52 15.96
N ASN A 98 7.77 22.13 15.77
CA ASN A 98 6.60 22.83 16.32
C ASN A 98 5.93 22.04 17.46
N HIS A 99 6.68 21.17 18.14
CA HIS A 99 6.11 20.19 19.05
C HIS A 99 5.48 20.85 20.29
N VAL A 100 4.17 20.64 20.47
CA VAL A 100 3.45 20.90 21.72
C VAL A 100 3.13 19.53 22.34
N PRO A 101 3.53 19.29 23.60
CA PRO A 101 3.29 17.99 24.24
C PRO A 101 1.80 17.75 24.48
N GLY A 102 1.34 16.54 24.12
CA GLY A 102 -0.04 16.07 24.32
C GLY A 102 -0.79 15.74 23.03
N ILE A 103 -1.92 15.04 23.15
CA ILE A 103 -2.81 14.74 22.03
C ILE A 103 -3.45 16.06 21.58
N ARG A 104 -3.28 16.41 20.30
CA ARG A 104 -3.87 17.63 19.72
C ARG A 104 -4.98 17.29 18.75
N CYS A 105 -5.92 18.22 18.59
CA CYS A 105 -6.94 18.13 17.55
C CYS A 105 -6.32 18.33 16.16
N LEU A 106 -6.99 17.81 15.14
CA LEU A 106 -6.63 18.04 13.74
C LEU A 106 -6.66 19.55 13.45
N GLN A 107 -5.57 20.08 12.89
CA GLN A 107 -5.46 21.50 12.57
C GLN A 107 -5.38 21.70 11.06
N ALA A 108 -5.69 22.91 10.60
CA ALA A 108 -5.57 23.28 9.21
C ALA A 108 -4.14 23.08 8.68
N SER A 109 -3.11 23.18 9.53
CA SER A 109 -1.70 22.91 9.19
C SER A 109 -1.45 21.49 8.68
N ASP A 110 -2.28 20.52 9.05
CA ASP A 110 -2.13 19.10 8.68
C ASP A 110 -2.64 18.80 7.27
N TRP A 111 -3.19 19.80 6.56
CA TRP A 111 -3.72 19.65 5.21
C TRP A 111 -2.71 19.06 4.22
N ARG A 112 -1.42 19.40 4.38
CA ARG A 112 -0.33 18.89 3.55
C ARG A 112 -0.18 17.38 3.68
N ALA A 113 -0.22 16.85 4.91
CA ALA A 113 -0.16 15.42 5.17
C ALA A 113 -1.36 14.69 4.54
N VAL A 114 -2.55 15.27 4.64
CA VAL A 114 -3.79 14.73 4.07
C VAL A 114 -3.73 14.70 2.53
N VAL A 115 -3.35 15.81 1.90
CA VAL A 115 -3.24 15.90 0.44
C VAL A 115 -2.15 14.98 -0.10
N LEU A 116 -0.99 14.90 0.56
CA LEU A 116 0.07 13.99 0.15
C LEU A 116 -0.33 12.52 0.32
N PHE A 117 -1.07 12.17 1.37
CA PHE A 117 -1.62 10.83 1.51
C PHE A 117 -2.59 10.48 0.37
N ILE A 118 -3.51 11.40 0.02
CA ILE A 118 -4.42 11.22 -1.13
C ILE A 118 -3.63 11.12 -2.44
N PHE A 119 -2.58 11.91 -2.61
CA PHE A 119 -1.69 11.82 -3.75
C PHE A 119 -1.04 10.43 -3.85
N PHE A 120 -0.48 9.89 -2.76
CA PHE A 120 0.08 8.55 -2.75
C PHE A 120 -0.96 7.46 -3.00
N LEU A 121 -2.20 7.61 -2.52
CA LEU A 121 -3.30 6.71 -2.84
C LEU A 121 -3.59 6.67 -4.35
N ASN A 122 -3.68 7.84 -4.98
CA ASN A 122 -3.89 7.93 -6.43
C ASN A 122 -2.70 7.35 -7.20
N VAL A 123 -1.46 7.66 -6.79
CA VAL A 123 -0.25 7.11 -7.42
C VAL A 123 -0.18 5.59 -7.26
N ALA A 124 -0.57 5.03 -6.11
CA ALA A 124 -0.62 3.58 -5.91
C ALA A 124 -1.65 2.91 -6.84
N PHE A 125 -2.81 3.54 -7.04
CA PHE A 125 -3.87 3.03 -7.91
C PHE A 125 -3.50 3.10 -9.39
N PHE A 126 -3.03 4.25 -9.87
CA PHE A 126 -2.75 4.46 -11.30
C PHE A 126 -1.32 4.05 -11.71
N GLY A 127 -0.36 4.06 -10.79
CA GLY A 127 1.07 3.95 -11.10
C GLY A 127 1.53 2.58 -11.60
N THR A 128 0.77 1.51 -11.32
CA THR A 128 1.01 0.20 -11.93
C THR A 128 0.46 0.09 -13.35
N GLY A 129 -0.18 1.15 -13.87
CA GLY A 129 -0.61 1.31 -15.27
C GLY A 129 -1.78 0.42 -15.72
N ASN A 130 -2.00 -0.70 -15.05
CA ASN A 130 -2.91 -1.76 -15.50
C ASN A 130 -4.23 -1.83 -14.70
N VAL A 131 -4.39 -1.07 -13.61
CA VAL A 131 -5.59 -1.15 -12.76
C VAL A 131 -6.85 -0.62 -13.44
N ALA A 132 -6.71 0.42 -14.29
CA ALA A 132 -7.84 1.03 -14.98
C ALA A 132 -8.51 0.09 -16.02
N SER A 133 -7.77 -0.89 -16.53
CA SER A 133 -8.32 -1.96 -17.37
C SER A 133 -7.74 -3.30 -16.92
N LEU A 134 -8.46 -4.03 -16.07
CA LEU A 134 -8.08 -5.39 -15.66
C LEU A 134 -7.76 -6.31 -16.86
N ALA A 135 -8.32 -6.02 -18.03
CA ALA A 135 -8.07 -6.70 -19.30
C ALA A 135 -6.70 -6.41 -19.94
N SER A 136 -6.00 -5.33 -19.57
CA SER A 136 -4.66 -5.00 -20.07
C SER A 136 -3.53 -5.63 -19.27
N PHE A 137 -3.83 -6.31 -18.14
CA PHE A 137 -2.80 -6.97 -17.36
C PHE A 137 -2.13 -8.06 -18.18
N SER A 138 -0.81 -7.93 -18.31
CA SER A 138 0.02 -8.95 -18.92
C SER A 138 -0.01 -10.21 -18.06
N LEU A 139 -0.63 -11.28 -18.58
CA LEU A 139 -0.70 -12.60 -17.92
C LEU A 139 0.68 -13.27 -17.78
N GLY A 140 1.72 -12.73 -18.41
CA GLY A 140 3.08 -13.28 -18.37
C GLY A 140 3.66 -13.47 -16.96
N SER A 141 3.30 -12.61 -15.99
CA SER A 141 3.72 -12.79 -14.60
C SER A 141 2.89 -13.85 -13.88
N VAL A 142 1.62 -13.99 -14.24
CA VAL A 142 0.70 -14.99 -13.68
C VAL A 142 1.05 -16.39 -14.14
N TYR A 143 1.54 -16.55 -15.37
CA TYR A 143 2.01 -17.84 -15.91
C TYR A 143 3.20 -18.44 -15.15
N ARG A 144 3.86 -17.66 -14.28
CA ARG A 144 4.88 -18.18 -13.35
C ARG A 144 4.27 -19.00 -12.20
N PHE A 145 2.96 -18.89 -11.97
CA PHE A 145 2.22 -19.58 -10.92
C PHE A 145 1.28 -20.64 -11.49
N VAL A 146 0.55 -20.31 -12.55
CA VAL A 146 -0.45 -21.20 -13.15
C VAL A 146 -0.50 -20.97 -14.65
N THR A 147 -0.31 -22.03 -15.43
CA THR A 147 -0.39 -22.02 -16.91
C THR A 147 -1.77 -22.39 -17.43
N ILE A 148 -2.56 -23.14 -16.65
CA ILE A 148 -3.95 -23.50 -16.99
C ILE A 148 -4.84 -22.28 -16.73
N PHE A 149 -5.64 -21.90 -17.73
CA PHE A 149 -6.55 -20.76 -17.58
C PHE A 149 -7.51 -20.97 -16.41
N ASN A 150 -7.41 -20.11 -15.39
CA ASN A 150 -8.33 -20.06 -14.27
C ASN A 150 -8.60 -18.58 -13.95
N PRO A 151 -9.72 -18.01 -14.43
CA PRO A 151 -9.95 -16.57 -14.36
C PRO A 151 -9.99 -16.05 -12.92
N PHE A 152 -10.51 -16.83 -11.98
CA PHE A 152 -10.62 -16.44 -10.57
C PHE A 152 -9.27 -16.43 -9.87
N LEU A 153 -8.44 -17.45 -10.09
CA LEU A 153 -7.11 -17.51 -9.49
C LEU A 153 -6.19 -16.45 -10.11
N MET A 154 -6.20 -16.33 -11.44
CA MET A 154 -5.40 -15.34 -12.16
C MET A 154 -5.82 -13.92 -11.75
N GLY A 155 -7.13 -13.64 -11.67
CA GLY A 155 -7.65 -12.37 -11.19
C GLY A 155 -7.24 -12.08 -9.74
N THR A 156 -7.32 -13.07 -8.84
CA THR A 156 -6.88 -12.92 -7.45
C THR A 156 -5.40 -12.55 -7.34
N LEU A 157 -4.51 -13.16 -8.13
CA LEU A 157 -3.08 -12.83 -8.13
C LEU A 157 -2.82 -11.39 -8.64
N LEU A 158 -3.59 -10.94 -9.64
CA LEU A 158 -3.50 -9.56 -10.13
C LEU A 158 -4.02 -8.55 -9.10
N ILE A 159 -5.14 -8.84 -8.44
CA ILE A 159 -5.65 -7.99 -7.35
C ILE A 159 -4.65 -7.94 -6.20
N ALA A 160 -4.09 -9.08 -5.80
CA ALA A 160 -3.07 -9.15 -4.76
C ALA A 160 -1.85 -8.27 -5.09
N LYS A 161 -1.39 -8.27 -6.34
CA LYS A 161 -0.33 -7.38 -6.83
C LYS A 161 -0.70 -5.90 -6.65
N VAL A 162 -1.91 -5.52 -7.06
CA VAL A 162 -2.38 -4.12 -6.97
C VAL A 162 -2.47 -3.65 -5.52
N LEU A 163 -2.81 -4.54 -4.58
CA LEU A 163 -2.93 -4.21 -3.16
C LEU A 163 -1.59 -3.90 -2.47
N ILE A 164 -0.46 -4.38 -3.01
CA ILE A 164 0.86 -4.24 -2.37
C ILE A 164 1.27 -2.80 -2.02
N PRO A 165 1.28 -1.82 -2.96
CA PRO A 165 1.61 -0.43 -2.60
C PRO A 165 0.65 0.16 -1.56
N PHE A 166 -0.60 -0.32 -1.51
CA PHE A 166 -1.56 0.13 -0.50
C PHE A 166 -1.25 -0.36 0.91
N PHE A 167 -0.68 -1.56 1.07
CA PHE A 167 -0.19 -2.01 2.38
C PHE A 167 0.93 -1.11 2.91
N VAL A 168 1.84 -0.66 2.03
CA VAL A 168 2.95 0.22 2.41
C VAL A 168 2.44 1.59 2.85
N ILE A 169 1.62 2.26 2.05
CA ILE A 169 1.11 3.59 2.40
C ILE A 169 0.16 3.54 3.61
N SER A 170 -0.57 2.44 3.79
CA SER A 170 -1.36 2.19 5.00
C SER A 170 -0.47 2.13 6.25
N ALA A 171 0.65 1.40 6.20
CA ALA A 171 1.60 1.37 7.31
C ALA A 171 2.20 2.75 7.61
N VAL A 172 2.56 3.51 6.57
CA VAL A 172 3.06 4.89 6.69
C VAL A 172 2.03 5.80 7.35
N LEU A 173 0.75 5.72 6.96
CA LEU A 173 -0.34 6.47 7.59
C LEU A 173 -0.45 6.17 9.09
N GLY A 174 -0.32 4.89 9.47
CA GLY A 174 -0.34 4.46 10.86
C GLY A 174 0.78 5.10 11.69
N VAL A 175 2.02 5.06 11.20
CA VAL A 175 3.16 5.72 11.87
C VAL A 175 2.97 7.23 11.90
N LEU A 176 2.47 7.82 10.82
CA LEU A 176 2.30 9.26 10.71
C LEU A 176 1.27 9.80 11.72
N GLY A 177 0.15 9.10 11.91
CA GLY A 177 -0.87 9.49 12.89
C GLY A 177 -0.32 9.53 14.33
N VAL A 178 0.50 8.54 14.68
CA VAL A 178 1.20 8.49 15.99
C VAL A 178 2.22 9.62 16.09
N SER A 179 3.04 9.80 15.05
CA SER A 179 4.12 10.78 15.06
C SER A 179 3.63 12.23 15.16
N LEU A 180 2.42 12.52 14.69
CA LEU A 180 1.79 13.86 14.73
C LEU A 180 0.97 14.11 16.01
N ASN A 181 0.90 13.15 16.95
CA ASN A 181 0.03 13.16 18.14
C ASN A 181 -1.45 13.43 17.81
N LEU A 182 -1.92 12.89 16.70
CA LEU A 182 -3.32 13.01 16.28
C LEU A 182 -4.18 11.88 16.86
N PRO A 183 -5.48 12.11 17.07
CA PRO A 183 -6.39 11.03 17.45
C PRO A 183 -6.41 9.95 16.36
N SER A 184 -6.67 8.70 16.74
CA SER A 184 -6.51 7.52 15.87
C SER A 184 -7.31 7.53 14.55
N PHE A 185 -8.29 8.42 14.41
CA PHE A 185 -9.09 8.60 13.20
C PHE A 185 -9.03 10.03 12.64
N GLY A 186 -8.23 10.94 13.22
CA GLY A 186 -8.18 12.34 12.83
C GLY A 186 -7.77 12.53 11.36
N LEU A 187 -6.63 11.93 10.97
CA LEU A 187 -6.18 11.96 9.57
C LEU A 187 -7.16 11.27 8.62
N LEU A 188 -7.75 10.13 9.05
CA LEU A 188 -8.74 9.42 8.23
C LEU A 188 -9.95 10.31 7.92
N LEU A 189 -10.52 10.97 8.93
CA LEU A 189 -11.69 11.84 8.74
C LEU A 189 -11.38 13.01 7.80
N ALA A 190 -10.17 13.56 7.86
CA ALA A 190 -9.73 14.62 6.95
C ALA A 190 -9.62 14.12 5.51
N VAL A 191 -9.03 12.93 5.32
CA VAL A 191 -8.94 12.26 4.02
C VAL A 191 -10.34 12.02 3.46
N MET A 192 -11.23 11.43 4.26
CA MET A 192 -12.61 11.14 3.90
C MET A 192 -13.35 12.40 3.44
N SER A 193 -13.21 13.49 4.19
CA SER A 193 -13.86 14.77 3.85
C SER A 193 -13.43 15.30 2.49
N ILE A 194 -12.14 15.20 2.14
CA ILE A 194 -11.64 15.63 0.83
C ILE A 194 -12.09 14.66 -0.28
N THR A 195 -12.08 13.35 -0.01
CA THR A 195 -12.56 12.35 -0.99
C THR A 195 -14.07 12.41 -1.21
N ASP A 196 -14.85 12.84 -0.22
CA ASP A 196 -16.29 13.09 -0.37
C ASP A 196 -16.53 14.27 -1.33
N VAL A 197 -15.77 15.36 -1.18
CA VAL A 197 -15.82 16.50 -2.12
C VAL A 197 -15.44 16.05 -3.54
N GLN A 198 -14.42 15.21 -3.69
CA GLN A 198 -14.05 14.61 -4.98
C GLN A 198 -15.19 13.76 -5.55
N THR A 199 -15.90 13.00 -4.72
CA THR A 199 -17.01 12.13 -5.13
C THR A 199 -18.21 12.96 -5.60
N ILE A 200 -18.56 14.03 -4.90
CA ILE A 200 -19.59 14.99 -5.32
C ILE A 200 -19.22 15.61 -6.68
N ASN A 201 -17.95 15.95 -6.88
CA ASN A 201 -17.49 16.48 -8.17
C ASN A 201 -17.69 15.48 -9.31
N PHE A 202 -17.33 14.21 -9.12
CA PHE A 202 -17.58 13.16 -10.12
C PHE A 202 -19.06 12.89 -10.34
N PHE A 203 -19.90 13.01 -9.31
CA PHE A 203 -21.34 12.89 -9.45
C PHE A 203 -21.89 13.94 -10.42
N TYR A 204 -21.46 15.20 -10.31
CA TYR A 204 -21.86 16.25 -11.25
C TYR A 204 -21.28 16.08 -12.66
N PHE A 205 -20.23 15.27 -12.84
CA PHE A 205 -19.68 14.93 -14.14
C PHE A 205 -20.30 13.68 -14.78
N VAL A 206 -21.24 13.00 -14.12
CA VAL A 206 -22.01 11.92 -14.73
C VAL A 206 -22.82 12.49 -15.89
N ARG A 207 -22.65 11.91 -17.08
CA ARG A 207 -23.34 12.33 -18.31
C ARG A 207 -24.45 11.34 -18.65
N ASP A 208 -25.59 11.87 -19.07
CA ASP A 208 -26.74 11.14 -19.60
C ASP A 208 -26.84 11.24 -21.15
N TYR A 209 -25.94 11.99 -21.77
CA TYR A 209 -25.83 12.18 -23.22
C TYR A 209 -24.45 11.78 -23.75
N GLY A 210 -24.36 11.58 -25.07
CA GLY A 210 -23.12 11.19 -25.75
C GLY A 210 -23.10 9.71 -26.15
N SER A 211 -21.90 9.17 -26.36
CA SER A 211 -21.75 7.75 -26.71
C SER A 211 -21.98 6.84 -25.49
N TRP A 212 -22.42 5.60 -25.71
CA TRP A 212 -22.55 4.60 -24.63
C TRP A 212 -21.25 4.39 -23.84
N LEU A 213 -20.11 4.47 -24.52
CA LEU A 213 -18.81 4.37 -23.88
C LEU A 213 -18.57 5.56 -22.93
N GLU A 214 -18.84 6.78 -23.39
CA GLU A 214 -18.67 8.00 -22.61
C GLU A 214 -19.56 8.00 -21.36
N ILE A 215 -20.83 7.66 -21.52
CA ILE A 215 -21.78 7.50 -20.41
C ILE A 215 -21.23 6.47 -19.42
N GLY A 216 -20.83 5.28 -19.90
CA GLY A 216 -20.26 4.22 -19.07
C GLY A 216 -18.98 4.65 -18.34
N THR A 217 -18.10 5.41 -18.98
CA THR A 217 -16.87 5.92 -18.35
C THR A 217 -17.15 6.95 -17.25
N SER A 218 -18.13 7.85 -17.47
CA SER A 218 -18.52 8.84 -16.45
C SER A 218 -19.09 8.18 -15.19
N ILE A 219 -19.95 7.17 -15.37
CA ILE A 219 -20.49 6.36 -14.28
C ILE A 219 -19.37 5.58 -13.57
N SER A 220 -18.45 4.98 -14.33
CA SER A 220 -17.32 4.24 -13.76
C SER A 220 -16.43 5.13 -12.89
N HIS A 221 -16.14 6.36 -13.31
CA HIS A 221 -15.35 7.31 -12.51
C HIS A 221 -16.04 7.65 -11.18
N PHE A 222 -17.35 7.86 -11.20
CA PHE A 222 -18.14 8.10 -9.99
C PHE A 222 -18.10 6.88 -9.04
N CYS A 223 -18.37 5.67 -9.55
CA CYS A 223 -18.30 4.46 -8.74
C CYS A 223 -16.90 4.19 -8.18
N ILE A 224 -15.84 4.46 -8.95
CA ILE A 224 -14.46 4.35 -8.46
C ILE A 224 -14.22 5.33 -7.30
N ALA A 225 -14.66 6.58 -7.41
CA ALA A 225 -14.52 7.58 -6.35
C ALA A 225 -15.22 7.15 -5.04
N GLU A 226 -16.43 6.60 -5.13
CA GLU A 226 -17.14 6.04 -3.96
C GLU A 226 -16.39 4.84 -3.33
N LEU A 227 -15.90 3.92 -4.17
CA LEU A 227 -15.12 2.78 -3.70
C LEU A 227 -13.82 3.21 -3.01
N PHE A 228 -13.20 4.30 -3.44
CA PHE A 228 -12.02 4.87 -2.78
C PHE A 228 -12.29 5.28 -1.32
N ILE A 229 -13.49 5.79 -1.01
CA ILE A 229 -13.87 6.13 0.36
C ILE A 229 -13.88 4.87 1.23
N ILE A 230 -14.61 3.83 0.81
CA ILE A 230 -14.67 2.54 1.52
C ILE A 230 -13.26 1.96 1.68
N PHE A 231 -12.47 2.05 0.61
CA PHE A 231 -11.11 1.54 0.60
C PHE A 231 -10.20 2.28 1.59
N THR A 232 -10.31 3.61 1.73
CA THR A 232 -9.52 4.37 2.73
C THR A 232 -9.82 3.94 4.17
N ILE A 233 -11.07 3.59 4.48
CA ILE A 233 -11.47 3.04 5.79
C ILE A 233 -10.77 1.71 6.04
N ILE A 234 -10.78 0.81 5.05
CA ILE A 234 -10.09 -0.49 5.12
C ILE A 234 -8.59 -0.29 5.34
N LEU A 235 -7.97 0.64 4.61
CA LEU A 235 -6.55 0.96 4.78
C LEU A 235 -6.23 1.54 6.15
N SER A 236 -7.14 2.29 6.77
CA SER A 236 -6.95 2.76 8.14
C SER A 236 -7.01 1.62 9.15
N LEU A 237 -7.96 0.68 9.02
CA LEU A 237 -8.01 -0.51 9.88
C LEU A 237 -6.75 -1.37 9.71
N LEU A 238 -6.30 -1.53 8.48
CA LEU A 238 -5.07 -2.22 8.14
C LEU A 238 -3.83 -1.56 8.77
N SER A 239 -3.79 -0.23 8.80
CA SER A 239 -2.66 0.50 9.42
C SER A 239 -2.50 0.14 10.91
N LYS A 240 -3.63 0.04 11.63
CA LYS A 240 -3.67 -0.38 13.04
C LYS A 240 -3.22 -1.84 13.19
N LEU A 241 -3.59 -2.70 12.24
CA LEU A 241 -3.15 -4.09 12.25
C LEU A 241 -1.63 -4.23 12.05
N LEU A 242 -1.05 -3.46 11.13
CA LEU A 242 0.38 -3.55 10.77
C LEU A 242 1.29 -2.86 11.80
N VAL A 243 0.88 -1.70 12.32
CA VAL A 243 1.75 -0.75 13.05
C VAL A 243 1.18 -0.38 14.42
N GLY A 244 -0.05 -0.77 14.77
CA GLY A 244 -0.72 -0.29 16.00
C GLY A 244 -0.02 -0.60 17.33
N HIS A 245 0.93 -1.54 17.37
CA HIS A 245 1.73 -1.82 18.56
C HIS A 245 2.79 -0.74 18.85
N LEU A 246 3.33 -0.09 17.81
CA LEU A 246 4.26 1.04 17.95
C LEU A 246 3.57 2.25 18.60
N SER A 247 2.30 2.46 18.27
CA SER A 247 1.46 3.51 18.89
C SER A 247 1.37 3.40 20.41
N LEU A 248 1.44 2.18 20.96
CA LEU A 248 1.31 1.95 22.40
C LEU A 248 2.61 2.29 23.13
N SER A 249 3.77 2.03 22.51
CA SER A 249 5.08 2.25 23.14
C SER A 249 5.40 3.74 23.31
N ASP A 250 5.22 4.54 22.26
CA ASP A 250 5.46 5.99 22.32
C ASP A 250 4.52 6.68 23.33
N SER A 251 3.27 6.23 23.41
CA SER A 251 2.29 6.75 24.39
C SER A 251 2.71 6.43 25.83
N ILE A 252 3.29 5.25 26.08
CA ILE A 252 3.77 4.84 27.41
C ILE A 252 5.06 5.58 27.77
N LEU A 253 5.97 5.79 26.82
CA LEU A 253 7.21 6.55 27.02
C LEU A 253 6.95 8.04 27.32
N VAL A 254 5.98 8.65 26.65
CA VAL A 254 5.54 10.03 26.95
C VAL A 254 4.87 10.13 28.33
N MET A 255 4.15 9.08 28.77
CA MET A 255 3.55 9.05 30.11
C MET A 255 4.54 8.72 31.24
N ASN A 256 5.71 8.14 30.94
CA ASN A 256 6.71 7.80 31.95
C ASN A 256 8.13 8.27 31.55
N PRO A 257 8.44 9.58 31.71
CA PRO A 257 9.75 10.15 31.37
C PRO A 257 10.90 9.70 32.31
N LYS A 258 10.68 8.72 33.20
CA LYS A 258 11.63 8.33 34.27
C LYS A 258 12.19 6.90 34.16
N GLN A 259 12.33 6.33 32.96
CA GLN A 259 13.15 5.13 32.81
C GLN A 259 14.42 5.43 32.01
N PRO A 260 15.61 5.44 32.65
CA PRO A 260 16.87 5.54 31.92
C PRO A 260 17.08 4.27 31.11
N LYS A 261 17.56 4.43 29.87
CA LYS A 261 18.08 3.32 29.05
C LYS A 261 19.17 2.60 29.85
N ILE A 262 18.92 1.35 30.23
CA ILE A 262 19.96 0.47 30.76
C ILE A 262 20.68 -0.11 29.53
N ALA A 263 22.00 0.08 29.53
CA ALA A 263 22.96 -0.29 28.49
C ALA A 263 22.98 -1.78 28.16
#